data_AF-A0A2V7L5I7-F1
#
_entry.id   AF-A0A2V7L5I7-F1
#
_cell.length_a   1.000
_cell.length_b   1.000
_cell.length_c   1.000
_cell.angle_alpha   90.00
_cell.angle_beta   90.00
_cell.angle_gamma   90.00
#
_symmetry.space_group_name_H-M   'P 1'
#
loop_
_entity.id
_entity.type
_entity.pdbx_description
1 polymer ?
#
loop_
_entity_poly.entity_id
_entity_poly.type
_entity_poly.pdbx_seq_one_letter_code
_entity_poly.pdbx_strand_id
1 'polypeptide(L)'
;WNAYGIRFWPSFVLIDRRGVIRYAGAGEFHERDGTYDDWSGRIEQLLAEQTPTVRVRAEPVPGGIRLTLQPEAGARINARAKPALELANGTVLRFDSPHLTPDSAYFAEPPTVVAPRGADLKHGTLRASICPSGERYCRELVLPVDL
;
A
#
# COMPACT_ATOMS: atom_id res chain seq x y z
N TRP A 1 4.65 3.27 31.37
CA TRP A 1 6.05 3.65 31.61
C TRP A 1 7.01 2.48 31.30
N ASN A 2 7.02 1.41 32.11
CA ASN A 2 7.94 0.27 31.95
C ASN A 2 7.81 -0.47 30.60
N ALA A 3 6.59 -0.66 30.09
CA ALA A 3 6.35 -1.34 28.81
C ALA A 3 7.02 -0.67 27.60
N TYR A 4 7.27 0.64 27.68
CA TYR A 4 7.93 1.43 26.64
C TYR A 4 9.37 1.80 27.00
N GLY A 5 9.90 1.29 28.11
CA GLY A 5 11.25 1.61 28.58
C GLY A 5 11.48 3.09 28.94
N ILE A 6 10.40 3.85 29.17
CA ILE A 6 10.49 5.29 29.45
C ILE A 6 11.19 5.50 30.80
N ARG A 7 12.03 6.54 30.90
CA ARG A 7 12.78 6.88 32.13
C ARG A 7 12.75 8.36 32.52
N PHE A 8 12.28 9.23 31.64
CA PHE A 8 12.33 10.69 31.82
C PHE A 8 11.03 11.35 31.36
N TRP A 9 10.69 12.50 31.94
CA TRP A 9 9.52 13.31 31.53
C TRP A 9 9.98 14.66 30.96
N PRO A 10 9.44 15.14 29.83
CA PRO A 10 8.53 14.42 28.93
C PRO A 10 9.25 13.38 28.05
N SER A 11 8.48 12.44 27.51
CA SER A 11 8.95 11.41 26.57
C SER A 11 7.89 11.13 25.52
N PHE A 12 8.33 10.74 24.33
CA PHE A 12 7.51 10.51 23.16
C PHE A 12 7.84 9.16 22.54
N VAL A 13 6.83 8.49 21.99
CA VAL A 13 6.96 7.21 21.30
C VAL A 13 6.15 7.29 20.01
N LEU A 14 6.81 7.08 18.87
CA LEU A 14 6.18 6.99 17.56
C LEU A 14 5.96 5.52 17.20
N ILE A 15 4.70 5.15 17.01
CA ILE A 15 4.26 3.78 16.72
C ILE A 15 3.61 3.77 15.34
N ASP A 16 4.01 2.83 14.47
CA ASP A 16 3.38 2.68 13.16
C ASP A 16 2.00 2.00 13.24
N ARG A 17 1.28 1.98 12.11
CA ARG A 17 -0.06 1.39 12.03
C ARG A 17 -0.10 -0.11 12.32
N ARG A 18 1.05 -0.80 12.33
CA ARG A 18 1.18 -2.22 12.68
C ARG A 18 1.48 -2.43 14.16
N GLY A 19 1.54 -1.34 14.95
CA GLY A 19 1.89 -1.39 16.36
C GLY A 19 3.39 -1.49 16.63
N VAL A 20 4.24 -1.28 15.62
CA VAL A 20 5.70 -1.33 15.78
C VAL A 20 6.22 0.03 16.22
N ILE A 21 7.01 0.08 17.29
CA ILE A 21 7.72 1.29 17.72
C ILE A 21 8.78 1.64 16.67
N ARG A 22 8.65 2.80 16.04
CA ARG A 22 9.57 3.30 15.01
C ARG A 22 10.61 4.24 15.58
N TYR A 23 10.21 5.00 16.59
CA TYR A 23 11.08 5.93 17.27
C TYR A 23 10.62 6.15 18.71
N ALA A 24 11.56 6.40 19.61
CA ALA A 24 11.29 6.78 20.98
C ALA A 24 12.36 7.79 21.42
N GLY A 25 11.95 8.80 22.17
CA GLY A 25 12.87 9.83 22.65
C GLY A 25 12.35 10.53 23.90
N ALA A 26 13.26 11.21 24.59
CA ALA A 26 12.99 11.96 25.80
C ALA A 26 13.64 13.34 25.70
N GLY A 27 13.03 14.34 26.32
CA GLY A 27 13.48 15.72 26.24
C GLY A 27 12.32 16.68 26.09
N GLU A 28 12.56 17.94 26.42
CA GLU A 28 11.57 19.00 26.34
C GLU A 28 11.13 19.22 24.87
N PHE A 29 9.86 19.54 24.69
CA PHE A 29 9.25 19.72 23.38
C PHE A 29 8.53 21.05 23.35
N HIS A 30 8.96 21.94 22.45
CA HIS A 30 8.27 23.19 22.20
C HIS A 30 7.90 23.29 20.73
N GLU A 31 6.73 23.83 20.44
CA GLU A 31 6.31 24.07 19.07
C GLU A 31 7.35 24.95 18.35
N ARG A 32 7.75 24.52 17.14
CA ARG A 32 8.69 25.25 16.25
C ARG A 32 10.14 25.33 16.73
N ASP A 33 10.55 24.44 17.63
CA ASP A 33 11.97 24.19 17.88
C ASP A 33 12.51 23.05 16.99
N GLY A 34 13.83 22.82 17.03
CA GLY A 34 14.46 21.77 16.23
C GLY A 34 14.00 20.36 16.60
N THR A 35 13.54 20.14 17.84
CA THR A 35 12.99 18.86 18.28
C THR A 35 11.63 18.65 17.65
N TYR A 36 10.77 19.67 17.65
CA TYR A 36 9.48 19.67 16.96
C TYR A 36 9.63 19.36 15.48
N ASP A 37 10.57 19.99 14.79
CA ASP A 37 10.79 19.77 13.35
C ASP A 37 11.25 18.33 13.08
N ASP A 38 12.14 17.76 13.91
CA ASP A 38 12.59 16.38 13.77
C ASP A 38 11.44 15.37 13.98
N TRP A 39 10.64 15.55 15.03
CA TRP A 39 9.48 14.67 15.27
C TRP A 39 8.41 14.80 14.20
N SER A 40 8.14 16.01 13.71
CA SER A 40 7.19 16.27 12.63
C SER A 40 7.65 15.58 11.35
N GLY A 41 8.92 15.72 10.97
CA GLY A 41 9.49 15.05 9.80
C GLY A 41 9.41 13.52 9.90
N ARG A 42 9.65 12.93 11.09
CA ARG A 42 9.49 11.48 11.31
C ARG A 42 8.04 11.02 11.16
N ILE A 43 7.08 11.80 11.66
CA ILE A 43 5.65 11.52 11.51
C ILE A 43 5.28 11.57 10.03
N GLU A 44 5.67 12.63 9.31
CA GLU A 44 5.42 12.77 7.88
C GLU A 44 6.04 11.62 7.08
N GLN A 45 7.28 11.24 7.39
CA GLN A 45 7.93 10.10 6.75
C GLN A 45 7.16 8.80 6.99
N LEU A 46 6.69 8.57 8.23
CA LEU A 46 5.92 7.37 8.57
C LEU A 46 4.52 7.38 7.94
N LEU A 47 3.94 8.56 7.74
CA LEU A 47 2.69 8.74 7.00
C LEU A 47 2.87 8.49 5.51
N ALA A 48 4.00 8.92 4.95
CA ALA A 48 4.38 8.72 3.55
C ALA A 48 4.84 7.29 3.26
N GLU A 49 5.23 6.51 4.28
CA GLU A 49 5.57 5.10 4.13
C GLU A 49 4.35 4.31 3.64
N GLN A 50 4.30 4.09 2.33
CA GLN A 50 3.38 3.15 1.71
C GLN A 50 3.85 1.74 2.09
N THR A 51 3.21 1.14 3.11
CA THR A 51 3.27 -0.32 3.22
C THR A 51 2.55 -0.86 1.99
N PRO A 52 3.21 -1.62 1.10
CA PRO A 52 2.55 -2.12 -0.10
C PRO A 52 1.48 -3.11 0.37
N THR A 53 0.23 -2.67 0.44
CA THR A 53 -0.92 -3.52 0.77
C THR A 53 -1.27 -4.48 -0.36
N VAL A 54 -0.53 -4.40 -1.47
CA VAL A 54 -0.71 -5.20 -2.67
C VAL A 54 0.63 -5.38 -3.38
N ARG A 55 0.79 -6.49 -4.09
CA ARG A 55 1.93 -6.80 -4.96
C ARG A 55 1.44 -7.24 -6.33
N VAL A 56 2.19 -6.92 -7.37
CA VAL A 56 1.93 -7.44 -8.73
C VAL A 56 2.86 -8.62 -8.96
N ARG A 57 2.29 -9.82 -9.15
CA ARG A 57 3.03 -11.01 -9.56
C ARG A 57 2.92 -11.17 -11.07
N ALA A 58 4.04 -11.30 -11.74
CA ALA A 58 4.11 -11.57 -13.18
C ALA A 58 4.46 -13.04 -13.44
N GLU A 59 3.73 -13.68 -14.34
CA GLU A 59 3.96 -15.07 -14.76
C GLU A 59 3.85 -15.20 -16.28
N PRO A 60 4.85 -15.75 -16.98
CA PRO A 60 4.75 -16.00 -18.42
C PRO A 60 3.61 -16.98 -18.74
N VAL A 61 2.78 -16.66 -19.74
CA VAL A 61 1.70 -17.53 -20.21
C VAL A 61 1.65 -17.57 -21.74
N PRO A 62 1.01 -18.59 -22.35
CA PRO A 62 0.70 -18.53 -23.77
C PRO A 62 -0.08 -17.24 -24.08
N GLY A 63 0.46 -16.40 -24.97
CA GLY A 63 -0.13 -15.11 -25.35
C GLY A 63 0.47 -13.88 -24.68
N GLY A 64 1.32 -14.01 -23.66
CA GLY A 64 1.97 -12.86 -23.03
C GLY A 64 2.41 -13.09 -21.58
N ILE A 65 2.14 -12.13 -20.70
CA ILE A 65 2.47 -12.20 -19.27
C ILE A 65 1.17 -12.02 -18.48
N ARG A 66 0.84 -12.98 -17.63
CA ARG A 66 -0.26 -12.86 -16.68
C ARG A 66 0.24 -12.05 -15.48
N LEU A 67 -0.44 -10.95 -15.22
CA LEU A 67 -0.25 -10.13 -14.03
C LEU A 67 -1.36 -10.49 -13.04
N THR A 68 -0.98 -10.80 -11.81
CA THR A 68 -1.90 -11.09 -10.70
C THR A 68 -1.70 -10.07 -9.61
N LEU A 69 -2.78 -9.41 -9.19
CA LEU A 69 -2.74 -8.42 -8.14
C LEU A 69 -3.03 -9.09 -6.78
N GLN A 70 -1.98 -9.30 -5.99
CA GLN A 70 -2.04 -10.04 -4.72
C GLN A 70 -2.15 -9.07 -3.53
N PRO A 71 -3.25 -9.06 -2.76
CA PRO A 71 -3.32 -8.28 -1.54
C PRO A 71 -2.46 -8.91 -0.44
N GLU A 72 -1.93 -8.08 0.46
CA GLU A 72 -1.35 -8.56 1.73
C GLU A 72 -2.43 -9.22 2.60
N ALA A 73 -2.02 -10.06 3.54
CA ALA A 73 -2.95 -10.84 4.36
C ALA A 73 -3.99 -9.96 5.08
N GLY A 74 -5.27 -10.24 4.85
CA GLY A 74 -6.40 -9.50 5.42
C GLY A 74 -6.80 -8.22 4.68
N ALA A 75 -6.00 -7.75 3.72
CA ALA A 75 -6.41 -6.66 2.84
C ALA A 75 -7.38 -7.15 1.75
N ARG A 76 -8.29 -6.28 1.32
CA ARG A 76 -9.29 -6.55 0.27
C ARG A 76 -9.11 -5.57 -0.89
N ILE A 77 -9.32 -6.04 -2.11
CA ILE A 77 -9.27 -5.22 -3.32
C ILE A 77 -10.72 -4.89 -3.71
N ASN A 78 -11.03 -3.60 -3.86
CA ASN A 78 -12.35 -3.14 -4.29
C ASN A 78 -12.63 -3.59 -5.73
N ALA A 79 -13.74 -4.29 -5.95
CA ALA A 79 -14.17 -4.77 -7.26
C ALA A 79 -15.00 -3.75 -8.04
N ARG A 80 -15.62 -2.79 -7.35
CA ARG A 80 -16.42 -1.72 -7.98
C ARG A 80 -15.54 -0.67 -8.66
N ALA A 81 -14.31 -0.49 -8.15
CA ALA A 81 -13.27 0.32 -8.76
C ALA A 81 -12.14 -0.60 -9.24
N LYS A 82 -12.32 -1.20 -10.43
CA LYS A 82 -11.38 -2.19 -10.97
C LYS A 82 -9.94 -1.64 -11.04
N PRO A 83 -8.95 -2.36 -10.50
CA PRO A 83 -7.56 -1.95 -10.59
C PRO A 83 -7.10 -1.85 -12.05
N ALA A 84 -6.24 -0.89 -12.31
CA ALA A 84 -5.71 -0.62 -13.63
C ALA A 84 -4.20 -0.37 -13.57
N LEU A 85 -3.45 -1.02 -14.47
CA LEU A 85 -2.05 -0.70 -14.74
C LEU A 85 -1.99 0.11 -16.04
N GLU A 86 -1.58 1.37 -15.93
CA GLU A 86 -1.29 2.23 -17.06
C GLU A 86 0.19 2.09 -17.43
N LEU A 87 0.47 1.64 -18.65
CA LEU A 87 1.82 1.49 -19.18
C LEU A 87 2.34 2.83 -19.72
N ALA A 88 3.66 2.97 -19.85
CA ALA A 88 4.29 4.19 -20.35
C ALA A 88 3.83 4.61 -21.75
N ASN A 89 3.35 3.66 -22.57
CA ASN A 89 2.79 3.92 -23.90
C ASN A 89 1.29 4.32 -23.88
N GLY A 90 0.69 4.52 -22.71
CA GLY A 90 -0.73 4.86 -22.52
C GLY A 90 -1.69 3.67 -22.56
N THR A 91 -1.20 2.44 -22.75
CA THR A 91 -2.06 1.24 -22.69
C THR A 91 -2.53 1.01 -21.26
N VAL A 92 -3.84 0.79 -21.07
CA VAL A 92 -4.42 0.51 -19.77
C VAL A 92 -4.84 -0.96 -19.67
N LEU A 93 -4.16 -1.70 -18.81
CA LEU A 93 -4.47 -3.10 -18.48
C LEU A 93 -5.36 -3.13 -17.23
N ARG A 94 -6.60 -3.60 -17.36
CA ARG A 94 -7.55 -3.69 -16.24
C ARG A 94 -7.56 -5.10 -15.64
N PHE A 95 -7.34 -5.19 -14.34
CA PHE A 95 -7.41 -6.44 -13.59
C PHE A 95 -8.87 -6.81 -13.34
N ASP A 96 -9.17 -8.11 -13.47
CA ASP A 96 -10.51 -8.63 -13.22
C ASP A 96 -10.49 -10.07 -12.68
N SER A 97 -11.59 -10.47 -12.06
CA SER A 97 -11.84 -11.86 -11.66
C SER A 97 -13.34 -12.11 -11.59
N PRO A 98 -13.82 -13.29 -12.02
CA PRO A 98 -15.23 -13.66 -11.87
C PRO A 98 -15.62 -13.93 -10.41
N HIS A 99 -14.65 -14.11 -9.51
CA HIS A 99 -14.88 -14.45 -8.12
C HIS A 99 -14.96 -13.19 -7.26
N LEU A 100 -16.19 -12.79 -6.92
CA LEU A 100 -16.50 -11.64 -6.09
C LEU A 100 -17.09 -12.06 -4.75
N THR A 101 -17.01 -11.17 -3.76
CA THR A 101 -17.80 -11.29 -2.53
C THR A 101 -19.30 -11.21 -2.84
N PRO A 102 -20.20 -11.75 -1.99
CA PRO A 102 -21.65 -11.74 -2.25
C PRO A 102 -22.26 -10.36 -2.51
N ASP A 103 -21.69 -9.31 -1.90
CA ASP A 103 -22.10 -7.91 -2.09
C ASP A 103 -21.46 -7.23 -3.33
N SER A 104 -20.67 -8.00 -4.09
CA SER A 104 -19.87 -7.56 -5.25
C SER A 104 -18.96 -6.37 -4.96
N ALA A 105 -18.64 -6.11 -3.69
CA ALA A 105 -17.82 -4.98 -3.29
C ALA A 105 -16.32 -5.28 -3.43
N TYR A 106 -15.92 -6.54 -3.27
CA TYR A 106 -14.53 -6.96 -3.27
C TYR A 106 -14.30 -8.16 -4.16
N PHE A 107 -13.07 -8.31 -4.66
CA PHE A 107 -12.63 -9.56 -5.25
C PHE A 107 -12.44 -10.62 -4.16
N ALA A 108 -13.05 -11.80 -4.33
CA ALA A 108 -12.86 -12.94 -3.46
C ALA A 108 -11.58 -13.73 -3.80
N GLU A 109 -11.08 -13.58 -5.03
CA GLU A 109 -9.79 -14.12 -5.47
C GLU A 109 -8.94 -13.02 -6.13
N PRO A 110 -7.60 -13.11 -6.08
CA PRO A 110 -6.71 -12.13 -6.71
C PRO A 110 -7.07 -11.88 -8.18
N PRO A 111 -7.41 -10.63 -8.58
CA PRO A 111 -7.76 -10.33 -9.95
C PRO A 111 -6.52 -10.37 -10.85
N THR A 112 -6.75 -10.70 -12.12
CA THR A 112 -5.67 -10.91 -13.09
C THR A 112 -5.91 -10.12 -14.37
N VAL A 113 -4.85 -9.87 -15.12
CA VAL A 113 -4.88 -9.36 -16.49
C VAL A 113 -3.75 -9.99 -17.29
N VAL A 114 -3.91 -10.13 -18.60
CA VAL A 114 -2.84 -10.59 -19.48
C VAL A 114 -2.30 -9.38 -20.25
N ALA A 115 -1.03 -9.05 -20.01
CA ALA A 115 -0.29 -8.13 -20.84
C ALA A 115 0.10 -8.85 -22.14
N PRO A 116 -0.10 -8.23 -23.32
CA PRO A 116 0.22 -8.86 -24.59
C PRO A 116 1.73 -9.13 -24.71
N ARG A 117 2.11 -10.14 -25.49
CA ARG A 117 3.51 -10.48 -25.73
C ARG A 117 4.27 -9.25 -26.25
N GLY A 118 5.41 -8.95 -25.60
CA GLY A 118 6.24 -7.79 -25.94
C GLY A 118 5.79 -6.47 -25.32
N ALA A 119 4.76 -6.46 -24.46
CA ALA A 119 4.42 -5.30 -23.67
C ALA A 119 5.60 -4.91 -22.76
N ASP A 120 5.97 -3.63 -22.79
CA ASP A 120 6.90 -3.04 -21.83
C ASP A 120 6.13 -2.73 -20.54
N LEU A 121 6.48 -3.42 -19.46
CA LEU A 121 5.86 -3.28 -18.15
C LEU A 121 6.64 -2.32 -17.23
N LYS A 122 7.74 -1.75 -17.73
CA LYS A 122 8.56 -0.80 -16.98
C LYS A 122 7.89 0.57 -16.89
N HIS A 123 8.14 1.26 -15.78
CA HIS A 123 7.61 2.59 -15.50
C HIS A 123 6.06 2.67 -15.59
N GLY A 124 5.37 1.55 -15.38
CA GLY A 124 3.92 1.53 -15.32
C GLY A 124 3.41 2.18 -14.03
N THR A 125 2.17 2.65 -14.05
CA THR A 125 1.49 3.16 -12.85
C THR A 125 0.27 2.29 -12.55
N LEU A 126 0.30 1.59 -11.42
CA LEU A 126 -0.83 0.84 -10.89
C LEU A 126 -1.73 1.77 -10.08
N ARG A 127 -3.01 1.80 -10.41
CA ARG A 127 -4.08 2.41 -9.62
C ARG A 127 -5.02 1.32 -9.11
N ALA A 128 -5.23 1.28 -7.80
CA ALA A 128 -6.14 0.33 -7.17
C ALA A 128 -6.83 0.98 -5.98
N SER A 129 -8.03 0.50 -5.63
CA SER A 129 -8.69 0.86 -4.38
C SER A 129 -8.57 -0.31 -3.40
N ILE A 130 -7.75 -0.16 -2.36
CA ILE A 130 -7.45 -1.24 -1.39
C ILE A 130 -8.05 -0.90 -0.03
N CYS A 131 -8.74 -1.86 0.58
CA CYS A 131 -9.20 -1.80 1.95
C CYS A 131 -8.22 -2.58 2.84
N PRO A 132 -7.37 -1.91 3.64
CA PRO A 132 -6.46 -2.60 4.55
C PRO A 132 -7.21 -3.46 5.57
N SER A 133 -6.51 -4.45 6.13
CA SER A 133 -7.07 -5.31 7.17
C SER A 133 -7.58 -4.49 8.36
N GLY A 134 -8.81 -4.75 8.79
CA GLY A 134 -9.45 -4.06 9.91
C GLY A 134 -9.97 -2.64 9.61
N GLU A 135 -9.74 -2.10 8.41
CA GLU A 135 -10.26 -0.78 8.03
C GLU A 135 -11.65 -0.87 7.39
N ARG A 136 -12.49 0.14 7.69
CA ARG A 136 -13.85 0.27 7.13
C ARG A 136 -13.88 0.90 5.73
N TYR A 137 -12.82 1.60 5.34
CA TYR A 137 -12.76 2.37 4.10
C TYR A 137 -11.60 1.89 3.23
N CYS A 138 -11.85 1.81 1.92
CA CYS A 138 -10.79 1.60 0.96
C CYS A 138 -10.11 2.93 0.67
N ARG A 139 -8.81 2.86 0.39
CA ARG A 139 -7.99 4.00 -0.02
C ARG A 139 -7.55 3.81 -1.46
N GLU A 140 -7.44 4.92 -2.18
CA GLU A 140 -6.76 4.90 -3.46
C GLU A 140 -5.26 4.64 -3.22
N LEU A 141 -4.72 3.73 -4.00
CA LEU A 141 -3.33 3.34 -4.02
C LEU A 141 -2.80 3.61 -5.43
N VAL A 142 -1.73 4.40 -5.51
CA VAL A 142 -1.01 4.69 -6.75
C VAL A 142 0.42 4.25 -6.56
N LEU A 143 0.82 3.19 -7.28
CA LEU A 143 2.15 2.61 -7.16
C LEU A 143 2.87 2.58 -8.51
N PRO A 144 4.15 3.00 -8.57
CA PRO A 144 4.98 2.69 -9.72
C PRO A 144 5.20 1.17 -9.79
N VAL A 145 5.16 0.64 -11.01
CA VAL A 145 5.45 -0.76 -11.33
C VAL A 145 6.61 -0.79 -12.31
N ASP A 146 7.64 -1.56 -11.96
CA ASP A 146 8.83 -1.76 -12.78
C ASP A 146 9.13 -3.27 -12.79
N LEU A 147 8.57 -3.97 -13.78
CA LEU A 147 8.60 -5.43 -13.93
C LEU A 147 9.41 -5.85 -15.16
#